data_AF-A0A928XE54-F1
#
_entry.id   AF-A0A928XE54-F1
#
_cell.length_a   1.000
_cell.length_b   1.000
_cell.length_c   1.000
_cell.angle_alpha   90.00
_cell.angle_beta   90.00
_cell.angle_gamma   90.00
#
_symmetry.space_group_name_H-M   'P 1'
#
loop_
_entity.id
_entity.type
_entity.pdbx_description
1 polymer ?
#
loop_
_entity_poly.entity_id
_entity_poly.type
_entity_poly.pdbx_seq_one_letter_code
_entity_poly.pdbx_strand_id
1 'polypeptide(L)'
;MSGLEDLAGAREALRELARVVKTTRQTLAVVIQEQRLAGRQLSYRPGQLAETLQHLEEVREGFLLSQRTSSSLSLGELRALIRHVLLDWEWLDTLNLAFSPAGEIEPPQPQLLYFNHALVALAALPHLPAQAVTFPQKRPSYADVTAPGLPGDLLARIEEIEQIIYQTEAMPAKIPPYDPFRRTYAFFEASTWLVNNHLETLLK
;
A
#
# COMPACT_ATOMS: atom_id res chain seq x y z
N MET A 1 4.39 -24.67 16.90
CA MET A 1 3.13 -23.94 17.13
C MET A 1 3.05 -22.61 16.36
N SER A 2 4.01 -22.25 15.49
CA SER A 2 4.11 -20.90 14.91
C SER A 2 3.33 -20.64 13.61
N GLY A 3 2.65 -21.63 13.03
CA GLY A 3 1.92 -21.46 11.75
C GLY A 3 0.50 -20.89 11.87
N LEU A 4 -0.08 -20.88 13.08
CA LEU A 4 -1.44 -20.39 13.32
C LEU A 4 -1.50 -18.91 13.75
N GLU A 5 -0.44 -18.41 14.39
CA GLU A 5 -0.31 -17.00 14.80
C GLU A 5 -0.05 -16.08 13.59
N ASP A 6 0.75 -16.55 12.62
CA ASP A 6 1.04 -15.89 11.34
C ASP A 6 -0.25 -15.61 10.52
N LEU A 7 -1.19 -16.56 10.55
CA LEU A 7 -2.47 -16.42 9.83
C LEU A 7 -3.43 -15.42 10.48
N ALA A 8 -3.36 -15.22 11.80
CA ALA A 8 -4.21 -14.27 12.50
C ALA A 8 -3.79 -12.83 12.16
N GLY A 9 -2.49 -12.53 12.24
CA GLY A 9 -1.93 -11.23 11.88
C GLY A 9 -2.16 -10.89 10.39
N ALA A 10 -1.92 -11.85 9.49
CA ALA A 10 -2.21 -11.64 8.06
C ALA A 10 -3.69 -11.37 7.79
N ARG A 11 -4.61 -12.06 8.47
CA ARG A 11 -6.06 -11.81 8.34
C ARG A 11 -6.46 -10.44 8.86
N GLU A 12 -5.86 -9.98 9.95
CA GLU A 12 -6.09 -8.64 10.49
C GLU A 12 -5.60 -7.57 9.51
N ALA A 13 -4.38 -7.71 8.99
CA ALA A 13 -3.84 -6.82 7.96
C ALA A 13 -4.75 -6.76 6.72
N LEU A 14 -5.25 -7.91 6.25
CA LEU A 14 -6.17 -7.97 5.12
C LEU A 14 -7.53 -7.31 5.41
N ARG A 15 -8.05 -7.38 6.64
CA ARG A 15 -9.26 -6.66 7.03
C ARG A 15 -9.03 -5.15 7.07
N GLU A 16 -7.90 -4.72 7.60
CA GLU A 16 -7.53 -3.30 7.63
C GLU A 16 -7.36 -2.74 6.22
N LEU A 17 -6.65 -3.46 5.34
CA LEU A 17 -6.55 -3.13 3.92
C LEU A 17 -7.92 -2.99 3.27
N ALA A 18 -8.81 -3.97 3.48
CA ALA A 18 -10.17 -3.93 2.92
C ALA A 18 -10.95 -2.69 3.39
N ARG A 19 -10.82 -2.34 4.67
CA ARG A 19 -11.47 -1.19 5.28
C ARG A 19 -10.93 0.11 4.72
N VAL A 20 -9.61 0.29 4.69
CA VAL A 20 -8.93 1.49 4.19
C VAL A 20 -9.31 1.72 2.73
N VAL A 21 -9.06 0.74 1.85
CA VAL A 21 -9.34 0.85 0.41
C VAL A 21 -10.78 1.26 0.11
N LYS A 22 -11.75 0.63 0.77
CA LYS A 22 -13.18 0.95 0.57
C LYS A 22 -13.52 2.35 1.05
N THR A 23 -13.01 2.73 2.22
CA THR A 23 -13.23 4.05 2.82
C THR A 23 -12.62 5.13 1.94
N THR A 24 -11.38 4.95 1.48
CA THR A 24 -10.71 5.89 0.58
C THR A 24 -11.51 6.08 -0.71
N ARG A 25 -11.93 4.98 -1.37
CA ARG A 25 -12.72 5.07 -2.61
C ARG A 25 -14.02 5.83 -2.39
N GLN A 26 -14.71 5.59 -1.27
CA GLN A 26 -15.93 6.31 -0.91
C GLN A 26 -15.67 7.81 -0.68
N THR A 27 -14.63 8.16 0.09
CA THR A 27 -14.24 9.55 0.34
C THR A 27 -13.91 10.28 -0.95
N LEU A 28 -13.10 9.68 -1.84
CA LEU A 28 -12.79 10.28 -3.14
C LEU A 28 -14.03 10.41 -4.03
N ALA A 29 -15.00 9.49 -3.93
CA ALA A 29 -16.25 9.58 -4.68
C ALA A 29 -17.09 10.78 -4.23
N VAL A 30 -17.11 11.08 -2.93
CA VAL A 30 -17.75 12.29 -2.39
C VAL A 30 -17.08 13.54 -2.96
N VAL A 31 -15.74 13.59 -2.97
CA VAL A 31 -14.97 14.72 -3.55
C VAL A 31 -15.37 14.95 -5.02
N ILE A 32 -15.51 13.88 -5.82
CA ILE A 32 -15.97 13.97 -7.21
C ILE A 32 -17.39 14.54 -7.31
N GLN A 33 -18.31 14.07 -6.45
CA GLN A 33 -19.70 14.54 -6.45
C GLN A 33 -19.79 16.01 -6.06
N GLU A 34 -19.05 16.44 -5.04
CA GLU A 34 -19.01 17.82 -4.58
C GLU A 34 -18.39 18.76 -5.64
N GLN A 35 -17.32 18.33 -6.34
CA GLN A 35 -16.75 19.09 -7.46
C GLN A 35 -17.76 19.32 -8.60
N ARG A 36 -18.61 18.33 -8.90
CA ARG A 36 -19.65 18.44 -9.94
C ARG A 36 -20.78 19.39 -9.58
N LEU A 37 -21.07 19.55 -8.29
CA LEU A 37 -22.20 20.35 -7.80
C LEU A 37 -21.89 21.84 -7.63
N ALA A 38 -20.69 22.30 -8.02
CA ALA A 38 -20.27 23.69 -8.15
C ALA A 38 -20.85 24.64 -7.07
N GLY A 39 -20.22 24.69 -5.89
CA GLY A 39 -20.39 25.80 -4.94
C GLY A 39 -21.10 25.49 -3.63
N ARG A 40 -21.34 24.22 -3.27
CA ARG A 40 -21.66 23.86 -1.88
C ARG A 40 -20.36 23.62 -1.11
N GLN A 41 -20.28 24.18 0.11
CA GLN A 41 -19.20 23.90 1.05
C GLN A 41 -18.91 22.40 1.06
N LEU A 42 -17.66 22.05 0.72
CA LEU A 42 -17.17 20.68 0.85
C LEU A 42 -17.50 20.23 2.27
N SER A 43 -18.30 19.19 2.41
CA SER A 43 -18.53 18.53 3.70
C SER A 43 -17.33 17.65 4.07
N TYR A 44 -16.14 18.04 3.60
CA TYR A 44 -14.89 17.38 3.87
C TYR A 44 -14.54 17.59 5.34
N ARG A 45 -14.38 16.49 6.06
CA ARG A 45 -13.88 16.54 7.44
C ARG A 45 -12.38 16.25 7.39
N PRO A 46 -11.53 17.15 7.91
CA PRO A 46 -10.11 16.86 8.08
C PRO A 46 -9.90 15.54 8.82
N GLY A 47 -8.93 14.76 8.37
CA GLY A 47 -8.54 13.45 8.91
C GLY A 47 -9.17 12.24 8.18
N GLN A 48 -10.07 12.44 7.21
CA GLN A 48 -10.76 11.33 6.53
C GLN A 48 -9.84 10.43 5.68
N LEU A 49 -8.69 10.92 5.24
CA LEU A 49 -7.70 10.20 4.46
C LEU A 49 -6.39 9.97 5.22
N ALA A 50 -6.31 10.34 6.50
CA ALA A 50 -5.10 10.15 7.32
C ALA A 50 -4.67 8.66 7.37
N GLU A 51 -5.62 7.76 7.58
CA GLU A 51 -5.36 6.32 7.56
C GLU A 51 -4.95 5.80 6.17
N THR A 52 -5.42 6.46 5.10
CA THR A 52 -4.99 6.14 3.74
C THR A 52 -3.52 6.52 3.55
N LEU A 53 -3.10 7.68 4.05
CA LEU A 53 -1.71 8.12 3.99
C LEU A 53 -0.79 7.18 4.77
N GLN A 54 -1.19 6.77 5.97
CA GLN A 54 -0.45 5.78 6.76
C GLN A 54 -0.36 4.44 6.01
N HIS A 55 -1.46 3.96 5.42
CA HIS A 55 -1.43 2.73 4.64
C HIS A 55 -0.48 2.83 3.42
N LEU A 56 -0.45 3.97 2.73
CA LEU A 56 0.45 4.17 1.59
C LEU A 56 1.92 4.23 2.03
N GLU A 57 2.21 4.79 3.21
CA GLU A 57 3.55 4.71 3.81
C GLU A 57 3.98 3.26 4.02
N GLU A 58 3.12 2.41 4.57
CA GLU A 58 3.41 0.96 4.71
C GLU A 58 3.57 0.26 3.35
N VAL A 59 2.82 0.66 2.32
CA VAL A 59 2.99 0.16 0.93
C VAL A 59 4.37 0.56 0.40
N ARG A 60 4.80 1.80 0.62
CA ARG A 60 6.12 2.30 0.21
C ARG A 60 7.25 1.60 0.97
N GLU A 61 7.11 1.41 2.27
CA GLU A 61 8.07 0.61 3.05
C GLU A 61 8.12 -0.84 2.55
N GLY A 62 6.96 -1.43 2.21
CA GLY A 62 6.89 -2.76 1.61
C GLY A 62 7.63 -2.86 0.28
N PHE A 63 7.54 -1.82 -0.56
CA PHE A 63 8.35 -1.70 -1.77
C PHE A 63 9.86 -1.65 -1.44
N LEU A 64 10.27 -0.78 -0.50
CA LEU A 64 11.68 -0.67 -0.12
C LEU A 64 12.24 -2.01 0.41
N LEU A 65 11.44 -2.74 1.20
CA LEU A 65 11.79 -4.06 1.73
C LEU A 65 11.87 -5.12 0.63
N SER A 66 10.97 -5.09 -0.36
CA SER A 66 11.04 -6.02 -1.51
C SER A 66 12.28 -5.78 -2.38
N GLN A 67 12.79 -4.55 -2.43
CA GLN A 67 14.03 -4.23 -3.13
C GLN A 67 15.28 -4.65 -2.34
N ARG A 68 15.18 -4.74 -1.00
CA ARG A 68 16.28 -5.17 -0.11
C ARG A 68 16.44 -6.68 -0.05
N THR A 69 15.42 -7.45 -0.43
CA THR A 69 15.49 -8.90 -0.53
C THR A 69 16.23 -9.28 -1.81
N SER A 70 17.56 -9.27 -1.75
CA SER A 70 18.38 -9.81 -2.84
C SER A 70 18.04 -11.29 -3.01
N SER A 71 17.64 -11.69 -4.21
CA SER A 71 17.37 -13.09 -4.58
C SER A 71 18.62 -13.98 -4.56
N SER A 72 19.80 -13.44 -4.22
CA SER A 72 21.03 -14.18 -4.02
C SER A 72 21.61 -13.92 -2.62
N LEU A 73 21.26 -14.78 -1.66
CA LEU A 73 22.11 -14.99 -0.48
C LEU A 73 23.44 -15.53 -0.96
N SER A 74 24.51 -14.73 -0.87
CA SER A 74 25.83 -15.23 -1.22
C SER A 74 26.28 -16.26 -0.18
N LEU A 75 27.06 -17.25 -0.60
CA LEU A 75 27.62 -18.26 0.32
C LEU A 75 28.52 -17.61 1.39
N GLY A 76 29.09 -16.43 1.08
CA GLY A 76 29.84 -15.61 2.03
C GLY A 76 28.96 -14.97 3.09
N GLU A 77 27.79 -14.47 2.71
CA GLU A 77 26.79 -13.87 3.61
C GLU A 77 26.13 -14.93 4.49
N LEU A 78 25.75 -16.09 3.94
CA LEU A 78 25.29 -17.25 4.72
C LEU A 78 26.36 -17.70 5.73
N ARG A 79 27.63 -17.76 5.31
CA ARG A 79 28.75 -18.11 6.19
C ARG A 79 29.00 -17.03 7.24
N ALA A 80 28.78 -15.75 6.93
CA ALA A 80 28.87 -14.65 7.89
C ALA A 80 27.75 -14.71 8.92
N LEU A 81 26.52 -14.98 8.52
CA LEU A 81 25.38 -15.18 9.41
C LEU A 81 25.55 -16.41 10.29
N ILE A 82 26.01 -17.54 9.73
CA ILE A 82 26.34 -18.74 10.50
C ILE A 82 27.47 -18.45 11.50
N ARG A 83 28.52 -17.74 11.09
CA ARG A 83 29.59 -17.33 12.02
C ARG A 83 29.06 -16.40 13.10
N HIS A 84 28.16 -15.48 12.76
CA HIS A 84 27.54 -14.57 13.71
C HIS A 84 26.68 -15.31 14.74
N VAL A 85 25.92 -16.34 14.34
CA VAL A 85 25.13 -17.16 15.26
C VAL A 85 26.00 -18.13 16.08
N LEU A 86 27.13 -18.60 15.54
CA LEU A 86 28.01 -19.57 16.21
C LEU A 86 29.12 -18.93 17.06
N LEU A 87 29.32 -17.62 16.99
CA LEU A 87 30.25 -16.90 17.87
C LEU A 87 29.51 -16.47 19.13
N ASP A 88 30.11 -16.80 20.26
CA ASP A 88 29.70 -16.27 21.55
C ASP A 88 30.13 -14.79 21.62
N TRP A 89 29.15 -13.89 21.71
CA TRP A 89 29.36 -12.44 21.74
C TRP A 89 29.39 -11.87 23.17
N GLU A 90 29.28 -12.71 24.19
CA GLU A 90 29.32 -12.29 25.61
C GLU A 90 30.59 -11.48 25.94
N TRP A 91 31.70 -11.68 25.22
CA TRP A 91 32.91 -10.89 25.40
C TRP A 91 32.75 -9.41 24.99
N LEU A 92 31.81 -9.05 24.12
CA LEU A 92 31.54 -7.64 23.78
C LEU A 92 30.80 -6.91 24.91
N ASP A 93 29.99 -7.62 25.70
CA ASP A 93 29.36 -7.08 26.91
C ASP A 93 30.42 -6.66 27.92
N THR A 94 31.50 -7.44 28.03
CA THR A 94 32.64 -7.11 28.91
C THR A 94 33.40 -5.85 28.47
N LEU A 95 33.29 -5.46 27.20
CA LEU A 95 33.85 -4.22 26.65
C LEU A 95 32.85 -3.06 26.64
N ASN A 96 31.65 -3.27 27.17
CA ASN A 96 30.52 -2.31 27.12
C ASN A 96 30.19 -1.86 25.68
N LEU A 97 30.50 -2.71 24.71
CA LEU A 97 30.22 -2.55 23.28
C LEU A 97 29.04 -3.42 22.86
N ALA A 98 28.26 -3.90 23.83
CA ALA A 98 27.06 -4.68 23.62
C ALA A 98 26.22 -4.01 22.53
N PHE A 99 26.06 -4.71 21.41
CA PHE A 99 25.00 -4.40 20.48
C PHE A 99 23.70 -4.45 21.30
N SER A 100 22.81 -3.46 21.12
CA SER A 100 21.47 -3.52 21.72
C SER A 100 20.94 -4.95 21.60
N PRO A 101 20.39 -5.53 22.68
CA PRO A 101 19.90 -6.91 22.67
C PRO A 101 19.10 -7.08 21.41
N ALA A 102 19.41 -8.13 20.63
CA ALA A 102 18.86 -8.38 19.30
C ALA A 102 17.40 -7.96 19.30
N GLY A 103 17.14 -6.74 18.79
CA GLY A 103 15.79 -6.21 18.76
C GLY A 103 14.99 -7.25 18.02
N GLU A 104 13.89 -7.71 18.61
CA GLU A 104 13.00 -8.67 17.96
C GLU A 104 12.86 -8.22 16.52
N ILE A 105 13.40 -9.01 15.58
CA ILE A 105 13.36 -8.66 14.17
C ILE A 105 11.89 -8.85 13.81
N GLU A 106 11.14 -7.75 13.86
CA GLU A 106 9.73 -7.75 13.54
C GLU A 106 9.59 -8.25 12.10
N PRO A 107 8.87 -9.37 11.86
CA PRO A 107 8.74 -9.88 10.52
C PRO A 107 7.97 -8.85 9.68
N PRO A 108 8.47 -8.42 8.51
CA PRO A 108 7.85 -7.38 7.67
C PRO A 108 6.58 -7.85 6.95
N GLN A 109 5.67 -8.49 7.68
CA GLN A 109 4.49 -9.14 7.14
C GLN A 109 3.45 -8.17 6.57
N PRO A 110 3.01 -7.13 7.30
CA PRO A 110 1.95 -6.27 6.78
C PRO A 110 2.44 -5.40 5.61
N GLN A 111 3.66 -4.87 5.67
CA GLN A 111 4.21 -4.02 4.61
C GLN A 111 4.31 -4.75 3.27
N LEU A 112 4.89 -5.96 3.28
CA LEU A 112 5.00 -6.77 2.07
C LEU A 112 3.63 -7.18 1.54
N LEU A 113 2.67 -7.47 2.43
CA LEU A 113 1.31 -7.81 2.02
C LEU A 113 0.59 -6.63 1.36
N TYR A 114 0.68 -5.43 1.95
CA TYR A 114 0.10 -4.22 1.39
C TYR A 114 0.73 -3.84 0.05
N PHE A 115 2.06 -3.94 -0.04
CA PHE A 115 2.78 -3.70 -1.29
C PHE A 115 2.37 -4.69 -2.40
N ASN A 116 2.29 -5.99 -2.09
CA ASN A 116 1.84 -6.99 -3.06
C ASN A 116 0.40 -6.75 -3.52
N HIS A 117 -0.49 -6.31 -2.62
CA HIS A 117 -1.84 -5.91 -3.03
C HIS A 117 -1.80 -4.70 -3.98
N ALA A 118 -1.01 -3.68 -3.67
CA ALA A 118 -0.87 -2.50 -4.53
C ALA A 118 -0.36 -2.87 -5.93
N LEU A 119 0.62 -3.78 -6.03
CA LEU A 119 1.10 -4.34 -7.29
C LEU A 119 -0.02 -5.00 -8.11
N VAL A 120 -0.78 -5.88 -7.48
CA VAL A 120 -1.89 -6.60 -8.15
C VAL A 120 -2.99 -5.62 -8.58
N ALA A 121 -3.31 -4.62 -7.75
CA ALA A 121 -4.28 -3.58 -8.09
C ALA A 121 -3.84 -2.78 -9.32
N LEU A 122 -2.58 -2.34 -9.37
CA LEU A 122 -2.03 -1.61 -10.51
C LEU A 122 -2.00 -2.46 -11.79
N ALA A 123 -1.72 -3.76 -11.66
CA ALA A 123 -1.74 -4.69 -12.79
C ALA A 123 -3.16 -5.03 -13.28
N ALA A 124 -4.14 -5.08 -12.37
CA ALA A 124 -5.54 -5.35 -12.70
C ALA A 124 -6.24 -4.16 -13.36
N LEU A 125 -5.76 -2.94 -13.08
CA LEU A 125 -6.40 -1.69 -13.47
C LEU A 125 -6.76 -1.58 -14.97
N PRO A 126 -5.86 -1.89 -15.93
CA PRO A 126 -6.18 -1.84 -17.37
C PRO A 126 -7.29 -2.82 -17.79
N HIS A 127 -7.53 -3.85 -16.97
CA HIS A 127 -8.42 -4.98 -17.24
C HIS A 127 -9.70 -4.97 -16.40
N LEU A 128 -9.93 -3.91 -15.62
CA LEU A 128 -11.15 -3.75 -14.83
C LEU A 128 -12.41 -3.86 -15.70
N PRO A 129 -13.42 -4.65 -15.30
CA PRO A 129 -14.68 -4.70 -16.02
C PRO A 129 -15.40 -3.34 -15.92
N ALA A 130 -16.09 -2.94 -16.99
CA ALA A 130 -16.76 -1.63 -17.08
C ALA A 130 -17.71 -1.33 -15.90
N GLN A 131 -18.35 -2.36 -15.36
CA GLN A 131 -19.25 -2.24 -14.20
C GLN A 131 -18.55 -1.86 -12.88
N ALA A 132 -17.23 -2.07 -12.78
CA ALA A 132 -16.42 -1.67 -11.64
C ALA A 132 -15.87 -0.25 -11.76
N VAL A 133 -16.02 0.40 -12.93
CA VAL A 133 -15.49 1.72 -13.21
C VAL A 133 -16.57 2.77 -12.95
N THR A 134 -16.44 3.49 -11.84
CA THR A 134 -17.41 4.51 -11.39
C THR A 134 -16.90 5.94 -11.56
N PHE A 135 -15.63 6.11 -11.93
CA PHE A 135 -15.09 7.44 -12.22
C PHE A 135 -15.81 8.12 -13.41
N PRO A 136 -16.05 9.44 -13.32
CA PRO A 136 -16.60 10.23 -14.42
C PRO A 136 -15.79 10.23 -15.73
N GLN A 137 -16.23 9.47 -16.73
CA GLN A 137 -15.60 9.49 -18.05
C GLN A 137 -16.53 8.99 -19.17
N LYS A 138 -16.18 9.31 -20.42
CA LYS A 138 -17.00 8.95 -21.60
C LYS A 138 -17.06 7.44 -21.83
N ARG A 139 -15.96 6.73 -21.58
CA ARG A 139 -15.86 5.27 -21.71
C ARG A 139 -15.46 4.70 -20.35
N PRO A 140 -16.25 3.81 -19.73
CA PRO A 140 -15.96 3.25 -18.41
C PRO A 140 -14.84 2.20 -18.51
N SER A 141 -13.61 2.66 -18.70
CA SER A 141 -12.42 1.83 -18.80
C SER A 141 -11.19 2.60 -18.34
N TYR A 142 -10.20 1.85 -17.84
CA TYR A 142 -8.87 2.35 -17.54
C TYR A 142 -7.78 1.70 -18.39
N ALA A 143 -8.15 1.12 -19.53
CA ALA A 143 -7.19 0.46 -20.43
C ALA A 143 -6.08 1.40 -20.95
N ASP A 144 -6.28 2.72 -20.86
CA ASP A 144 -5.31 3.76 -21.18
C ASP A 144 -4.26 4.00 -20.07
N VAL A 145 -4.53 3.54 -18.84
CA VAL A 145 -3.60 3.65 -17.71
C VAL A 145 -2.75 2.40 -17.67
N THR A 146 -1.49 2.51 -18.10
CA THR A 146 -0.57 1.37 -18.13
C THR A 146 -0.06 1.01 -16.74
N ALA A 147 0.03 -0.30 -16.46
CA ALA A 147 0.69 -0.79 -15.26
C ALA A 147 2.18 -0.40 -15.27
N PRO A 148 2.77 0.02 -14.13
CA PRO A 148 4.20 0.30 -14.04
C PRO A 148 5.04 -0.94 -14.36
N GLY A 149 6.00 -0.81 -15.27
CA GLY A 149 6.82 -1.93 -15.73
C GLY A 149 8.19 -2.04 -15.03
N LEU A 150 8.73 -0.92 -14.56
CA LEU A 150 10.02 -0.85 -13.87
C LEU A 150 9.83 -0.49 -12.39
N PRO A 151 10.78 -0.87 -11.50
CA PRO A 151 10.72 -0.48 -10.09
C PRO A 151 10.66 1.05 -9.87
N GLY A 152 11.33 1.83 -10.71
CA GLY A 152 11.26 3.30 -10.65
C GLY A 152 9.88 3.85 -11.03
N ASP A 153 9.24 3.27 -12.05
CA ASP A 153 7.88 3.64 -12.45
C ASP A 153 6.87 3.31 -11.34
N LEU A 154 7.10 2.20 -10.64
CA LEU A 154 6.26 1.75 -9.54
C LEU A 154 6.36 2.71 -8.34
N LEU A 155 7.58 3.06 -7.93
CA LEU A 155 7.78 4.05 -6.87
C LEU A 155 7.12 5.39 -7.22
N ALA A 156 7.35 5.88 -8.44
CA ALA A 156 6.73 7.13 -8.91
C ALA A 156 5.19 7.06 -8.89
N ARG A 157 4.61 5.88 -9.15
CA ARG A 157 3.15 5.67 -9.05
C ARG A 157 2.67 5.71 -7.60
N ILE A 158 3.40 5.09 -6.67
CA ILE A 158 3.07 5.13 -5.23
C ILE A 158 3.13 6.58 -4.72
N GLU A 159 4.20 7.31 -5.06
CA GLU A 159 4.37 8.72 -4.68
C GLU A 159 3.29 9.63 -5.29
N GLU A 160 2.87 9.39 -6.54
CA GLU A 160 1.75 10.12 -7.16
C GLU A 160 0.45 9.90 -6.37
N ILE A 161 0.16 8.65 -5.98
CA ILE A 161 -1.03 8.31 -5.20
C ILE A 161 -0.98 9.01 -3.84
N GLU A 162 0.12 8.89 -3.11
CA GLU A 162 0.36 9.59 -1.83
C GLU A 162 0.15 11.10 -1.96
N GLN A 163 0.76 11.72 -2.97
CA GLN A 163 0.71 13.15 -3.18
C GLN A 163 -0.71 13.66 -3.46
N ILE A 164 -1.52 12.89 -4.21
CA ILE A 164 -2.91 13.24 -4.50
C ILE A 164 -3.81 13.05 -3.26
N ILE A 165 -3.62 11.97 -2.51
CA ILE A 165 -4.31 11.78 -1.24
C ILE A 165 -3.98 12.93 -0.27
N TYR A 166 -2.70 13.29 -0.14
CA TYR A 166 -2.27 14.39 0.70
C TYR A 166 -2.88 15.74 0.25
N GLN A 167 -2.89 16.03 -1.05
CA GLN A 167 -3.51 17.27 -1.56
C GLN A 167 -5.01 17.32 -1.29
N THR A 168 -5.70 16.18 -1.45
CA THR A 168 -7.13 16.08 -1.19
C THR A 168 -7.43 16.29 0.31
N GLU A 169 -6.55 15.79 1.18
CA GLU A 169 -6.64 15.95 2.63
C GLU A 169 -6.32 17.37 3.11
N ALA A 170 -5.17 17.92 2.70
CA ALA A 170 -4.66 19.21 3.18
C ALA A 170 -5.33 20.41 2.51
N MET A 171 -5.80 20.26 1.26
CA MET A 171 -6.34 21.35 0.45
C MET A 171 -7.65 20.94 -0.23
N PRO A 172 -8.71 20.59 0.52
CA PRO A 172 -9.94 20.04 -0.05
C PRO A 172 -10.64 21.00 -1.02
N ALA A 173 -10.44 22.32 -0.85
CA ALA A 173 -10.96 23.36 -1.74
C ALA A 173 -10.24 23.45 -3.10
N LYS A 174 -9.05 22.87 -3.22
CA LYS A 174 -8.26 22.91 -4.45
C LYS A 174 -8.61 21.68 -5.30
N ILE A 175 -9.02 21.92 -6.54
CA ILE A 175 -9.30 20.84 -7.50
C ILE A 175 -7.96 20.18 -7.87
N PRO A 176 -7.78 18.86 -7.60
CA PRO A 176 -6.58 18.15 -8.02
C PRO A 176 -6.49 18.06 -9.55
N PRO A 177 -5.28 17.95 -10.13
CA PRO A 177 -5.11 17.75 -11.56
C PRO A 177 -5.85 16.48 -12.03
N TYR A 178 -6.61 16.60 -13.12
CA TYR A 178 -7.54 15.55 -13.59
C TYR A 178 -6.87 14.18 -13.76
N ASP A 179 -5.76 14.12 -14.51
CA ASP A 179 -5.12 12.86 -14.88
C ASP A 179 -4.52 12.10 -13.68
N PRO A 180 -3.68 12.71 -12.82
CA PRO A 180 -3.24 12.10 -11.57
C PRO A 180 -4.41 11.67 -10.68
N PHE A 181 -5.41 12.53 -10.51
CA PHE A 181 -6.56 12.21 -9.66
C PHE A 181 -7.37 11.03 -10.18
N ARG A 182 -7.58 10.96 -11.50
CA ARG A 182 -8.22 9.82 -12.16
C ARG A 182 -7.44 8.53 -11.91
N ARG A 183 -6.10 8.54 -12.03
CA ARG A 183 -5.27 7.36 -11.79
C ARG A 183 -5.30 6.92 -10.32
N THR A 184 -5.23 7.87 -9.39
CA THR A 184 -5.39 7.60 -7.95
C THR A 184 -6.76 6.99 -7.66
N TYR A 185 -7.82 7.55 -8.22
CA TYR A 185 -9.17 6.98 -8.06
C TYR A 185 -9.27 5.57 -8.65
N ALA A 186 -8.73 5.37 -9.86
CA ALA A 186 -8.70 4.09 -10.55
C ALA A 186 -7.97 3.02 -9.74
N PHE A 187 -6.86 3.37 -9.06
CA PHE A 187 -6.17 2.49 -8.13
C PHE A 187 -7.10 2.01 -7.01
N PHE A 188 -7.80 2.91 -6.32
CA PHE A 188 -8.72 2.52 -5.24
C PHE A 188 -9.96 1.77 -5.74
N GLU A 189 -10.40 1.98 -6.98
CA GLU A 189 -11.42 1.13 -7.61
C GLU A 189 -10.91 -0.28 -7.89
N ALA A 190 -9.70 -0.41 -8.45
CA ALA A 190 -9.04 -1.69 -8.69
C ALA A 190 -8.91 -2.47 -7.38
N SER A 191 -8.38 -1.82 -6.36
CA SER A 191 -8.22 -2.39 -5.02
C SER A 191 -9.57 -2.80 -4.42
N THR A 192 -10.60 -1.95 -4.51
CA THR A 192 -11.95 -2.28 -4.01
C THR A 192 -12.56 -3.48 -4.74
N TRP A 193 -12.39 -3.54 -6.07
CA TRP A 193 -12.86 -4.66 -6.88
C TRP A 193 -12.17 -5.96 -6.47
N LEU A 194 -10.84 -5.94 -6.31
CA LEU A 194 -10.07 -7.10 -5.85
C LEU A 194 -10.53 -7.56 -4.45
N VAL A 195 -10.74 -6.62 -3.54
CA VAL A 195 -11.21 -6.92 -2.18
C VAL A 195 -12.56 -7.61 -2.21
N ASN A 196 -13.54 -7.04 -2.93
CA ASN A 196 -14.90 -7.56 -2.95
C ASN A 196 -15.01 -8.92 -3.66
N ASN A 197 -14.19 -9.19 -4.69
CA ASN A 197 -14.30 -10.41 -5.49
C ASN A 197 -13.39 -11.54 -5.03
N HIS A 198 -12.24 -11.22 -4.41
CA HIS A 198 -11.21 -12.21 -4.09
C HIS A 198 -10.87 -12.26 -2.60
N LEU A 199 -10.86 -11.11 -1.90
CA LEU A 199 -10.40 -11.08 -0.52
C LEU A 199 -11.48 -11.46 0.50
N GLU A 200 -12.70 -10.96 0.35
CA GLU A 200 -13.78 -11.26 1.30
C GLU A 200 -14.07 -12.77 1.41
N THR A 201 -13.88 -13.50 0.32
CA THR A 201 -14.01 -14.96 0.29
C THR A 201 -12.95 -15.65 1.14
N LEU A 202 -11.75 -15.06 1.26
CA LEU A 202 -10.64 -15.59 2.06
C LEU A 202 -10.74 -15.22 3.55
N LEU A 203 -11.58 -14.24 3.89
CA LEU A 203 -11.77 -13.74 5.25
C LEU A 203 -12.96 -14.40 5.99
N LYS A 204 -13.75 -15.21 5.29
CA LYS A 204 -14.81 -16.08 5.86
C LYS A 204 -14.22 -17.36 6.42
#